data_AF-A0A8S2X866-F1
#
_entry.id   AF-A0A8S2X866-F1
#
_cell.length_a   1.000
_cell.length_b   1.000
_cell.length_c   1.000
_cell.angle_alpha   90.00
_cell.angle_beta   90.00
_cell.angle_gamma   90.00
#
_symmetry.space_group_name_H-M   'P 1'
#
loop_
_entity.id
_entity.type
_entity.pdbx_description
1 polymer ?
#
loop_
_entity_poly.entity_id
_entity_poly.type
_entity_poly.pdbx_seq_one_letter_code
_entity_poly.pdbx_strand_id
1 'polypeptide(L)' 'MQIHKQVSIEEAIPDIIFCDKHSKKPLEYWCYTCEKVICVDCLLINHNNHEYSSKDDVAKELETK' A
#
# COMPACT_ATOMS: atom_id res chain seq x y z
N MET A 1 -33.24 11.99 -13.59
CA MET A 1 -32.35 13.11 -13.20
C MET A 1 -31.25 12.51 -12.34
N GLN A 2 -30.08 12.22 -12.91
CA GLN A 2 -28.97 11.59 -12.18
C GLN A 2 -28.18 12.70 -11.51
N ILE A 3 -28.11 12.66 -10.18
CA ILE A 3 -27.36 13.61 -9.36
C ILE A 3 -25.88 13.22 -9.37
N HIS A 4 -25.06 14.04 -10.02
CA HIS A 4 -23.61 13.90 -10.05
C HIS A 4 -23.10 14.41 -8.70
N LYS A 5 -22.78 13.50 -7.78
CA LYS A 5 -22.17 13.85 -6.50
C LYS A 5 -20.75 14.35 -6.76
N GLN A 6 -20.55 15.66 -6.74
CA GLN A 6 -19.22 16.27 -6.71
C GLN A 6 -18.63 15.96 -5.32
N VAL A 7 -17.74 14.97 -5.27
CA VAL A 7 -16.93 14.71 -4.08
C VAL A 7 -15.81 15.74 -4.08
N SER A 8 -15.78 16.58 -3.05
CA SER A 8 -14.68 17.51 -2.79
C SER A 8 -13.37 16.74 -2.74
N ILE A 9 -12.38 17.17 -3.54
CA ILE A 9 -11.09 16.47 -3.75
C ILE A 9 -10.28 16.31 -2.44
N GLU A 10 -10.70 16.99 -1.37
CA GLU A 10 -10.06 17.01 -0.06
C GLU A 10 -10.51 15.87 0.89
N GLU A 11 -11.59 15.13 0.58
CA GLU A 11 -12.16 14.11 1.49
C GLU A 11 -11.73 12.66 1.19
N ALA A 12 -10.87 12.42 0.19
CA ALA A 12 -10.52 11.05 -0.22
C ALA A 12 -9.05 10.89 -0.68
N ILE A 13 -8.12 11.61 -0.06
CA ILE A 13 -6.71 11.22 -0.14
C ILE A 13 -6.45 10.30 1.05
N PRO A 14 -6.59 8.97 0.92
CA PRO A 14 -6.02 8.09 1.94
C PRO A 14 -4.56 8.50 2.13
N ASP A 15 -4.04 8.40 3.35
CA ASP A 15 -2.66 8.77 3.66
C ASP A 15 -1.71 7.84 2.88
N ILE A 16 -1.43 8.22 1.62
CA ILE A 16 -0.63 7.42 0.70
C ILE A 16 0.82 7.71 1.06
N ILE A 17 1.41 6.74 1.77
CA ILE A 17 2.83 6.79 2.09
C ILE A 17 3.61 6.32 0.87
N PHE A 18 4.51 7.17 0.38
CA PHE A 18 5.40 6.86 -0.73
C PHE A 18 6.70 6.23 -0.24
N CYS A 19 7.31 5.41 -1.10
CA CYS A 19 8.59 4.82 -0.80
C CYS A 19 9.71 5.87 -0.80
N ASP A 20 10.52 5.88 0.26
CA ASP A 20 11.66 6.80 0.39
C ASP A 20 12.67 6.66 -0.77
N LYS A 21 12.93 5.42 -1.20
CA LYS A 21 13.83 5.11 -2.33
C LYS A 21 13.21 5.33 -3.71
N HIS A 22 11.90 5.17 -3.80
CA HIS A 22 11.13 5.26 -5.04
C HIS A 22 9.97 6.24 -4.83
N SER A 23 10.27 7.53 -4.70
CA SER A 23 9.32 8.56 -4.21
C SER A 23 8.05 8.75 -5.05
N LYS A 24 7.95 8.10 -6.22
CA LYS A 24 6.76 8.09 -7.09
C LYS A 24 5.92 6.82 -6.95
N LYS A 25 6.29 5.92 -6.04
CA LYS A 25 5.65 4.61 -5.86
C LYS A 25 5.08 4.51 -4.46
N PRO A 26 3.78 4.20 -4.32
CA PRO A 26 3.16 4.02 -3.02
C PRO A 26 3.70 2.75 -2.34
N LEU A 27 3.66 2.75 -1.02
CA LEU A 27 3.90 1.56 -0.21
C LEU A 27 2.61 0.74 -0.15
N GLU A 28 2.64 -0.45 -0.73
CA GLU A 28 1.43 -1.26 -0.99
C GLU A 28 1.57 -2.74 -0.59
N TYR A 29 2.80 -3.22 -0.34
CA TYR A 29 3.08 -4.61 0.05
C TYR A 29 3.72 -4.70 1.42
N TRP A 30 3.28 -5.63 2.26
CA TRP A 30 3.96 -6.01 3.48
C TRP A 30 4.95 -7.14 3.19
N CYS A 31 6.22 -6.94 3.52
CA CYS A 31 7.25 -7.97 3.45
C CYS A 31 7.41 -8.63 4.81
N TYR A 32 7.09 -9.92 4.92
CA TYR A 32 7.18 -10.68 6.17
C TYR A 32 8.63 -10.90 6.61
N THR A 33 9.55 -11.09 5.66
CA THR A 33 10.97 -11.29 5.96
C THR A 33 11.66 -10.05 6.52
N CYS A 34 11.19 -8.86 6.16
CA CYS A 34 11.78 -7.60 6.60
C CYS A 34 10.88 -6.80 7.56
N GLU A 35 9.71 -7.36 7.88
CA GLU A 35 8.70 -6.79 8.78
C GLU A 35 8.40 -5.32 8.48
N LYS A 36 8.21 -4.99 7.18
CA LYS A 36 7.97 -3.61 6.73
C LYS A 36 7.14 -3.54 5.47
N VAL A 37 6.49 -2.38 5.27
CA VAL A 37 5.80 -2.05 4.02
C VAL A 37 6.80 -1.59 2.95
N ILE A 38 6.67 -2.11 1.74
CA ILE A 38 7.51 -1.82 0.58
C ILE A 38 6.64 -1.46 -0.64
N CYS A 39 7.25 -0.80 -1.62
CA CYS A 39 6.64 -0.55 -2.93
C CYS A 39 6.93 -1.69 -3.92
N VAL A 40 6.22 -1.70 -5.05
CA VAL A 40 6.41 -2.67 -6.14
C VAL A 40 7.85 -2.72 -6.69
N ASP A 41 8.53 -1.58 -6.78
CA ASP A 41 9.93 -1.54 -7.27
C ASP A 41 10.89 -2.16 -6.23
N CYS A 42 10.68 -1.89 -4.94
CA CYS A 42 11.44 -2.56 -3.87
C CYS A 42 11.22 -4.07 -3.91
N LEU A 43 9.97 -4.49 -4.18
CA LEU A 43 9.63 -5.90 -4.33
C LEU A 43 10.44 -6.56 -5.45
N LEU A 44 10.50 -5.94 -6.63
CA LEU A 44 11.19 -6.52 -7.78
C LEU A 44 12.72 -6.49 -7.66
N ILE A 45 13.28 -5.43 -7.08
CA ILE A 45 14.75 -5.20 -7.09
C ILE A 45 15.44 -5.84 -5.88
N ASN A 46 14.84 -5.75 -4.68
CA ASN A 46 15.53 -6.08 -3.43
C ASN A 46 14.78 -7.11 -2.58
N HIS A 47 13.50 -7.38 -2.85
CA HIS A 47 12.67 -8.27 -2.05
C HIS A 47 12.03 -9.40 -2.89
N ASN A 48 12.59 -9.73 -4.06
CA ASN A 48 11.95 -10.63 -5.04
C ASN A 48 11.75 -12.07 -4.50
N ASN A 49 12.56 -12.44 -3.51
CA ASN A 49 12.58 -13.78 -2.91
C ASN A 49 12.11 -13.77 -1.44
N HIS A 50 11.58 -12.64 -0.97
CA HIS A 50 11.01 -12.57 0.36
C HIS A 50 9.53 -12.92 0.31
N GLU A 51 9.01 -13.44 1.41
CA GLU A 51 7.57 -13.63 1.54
C GLU A 51 6.90 -12.27 1.71
N TYR A 52 5.84 -12.02 0.94
CA TYR A 52 5.10 -10.77 0.95
C TYR A 52 3.61 -11.00 0.71
N SER A 53 2.79 -10.09 1.23
CA SER A 53 1.37 -9.98 0.88
C SER A 53 0.99 -8.50 0.70
N SER A 54 -0.19 -8.22 0.17
CA SER A 54 -0.67 -6.85 0.08
C SER A 54 -0.97 -6.30 1.47
N LYS A 55 -0.63 -5.03 1.75
CA LYS A 55 -0.85 -4.43 3.09
C LYS A 55 -2.31 -4.52 3.55
N ASP A 56 -3.25 -4.45 2.60
CA ASP A 56 -4.68 -4.51 2.83
C ASP A 56 -5.16 -5.93 3.22
N ASP A 57 -4.50 -6.97 2.73
CA ASP A 57 -4.77 -8.36 3.12
C ASP A 57 -4.24 -8.61 4.53
N VAL A 58 -2.98 -8.22 4.80
CA VAL A 58 -2.36 -8.34 6.13
C VAL A 58 -3.14 -7.58 7.19
N ALA A 59 -3.65 -6.38 6.88
CA ALA A 59 -4.48 -5.62 7.80
C ALA A 59 -5.74 -6.40 8.23
N LYS A 60 -6.45 -7.00 7.27
CA LYS A 60 -7.65 -7.81 7.55
C LYS A 60 -7.33 -9.06 8.38
N GLU A 61 -6.21 -9.71 8.09
CA GLU A 61 -5.75 -10.87 8.84
C GLU A 61 -5.48 -10.53 10.32
N LEU A 62 -4.86 -9.37 10.57
CA LEU A 62 -4.59 -8.88 11.93
C LEU A 62 -5.85 -8.48 12.69
N GLU A 63 -6.86 -7.94 12.01
CA GLU A 63 -8.15 -7.57 12.61
C GLU A 63 -9.00 -8.78 13.04
N THR A 64 -8.69 -9.98 12.53
CA THR A 64 -9.47 -11.21 12.78
C THR A 64 -8.86 -12.08 13.90
N LYS A 65 -7.78 -11.64 14.54
CA LYS A 65 -7.05 -12.36 15.59
C LYS A 65 -7.32 -11.80 16.99
#